data_AF-A0A7X9GRW6-F1
#
_entry.id   AF-A0A7X9GRW6-F1
#
_cell.length_a   1.000
_cell.length_b   1.000
_cell.length_c   1.000
_cell.angle_alpha   90.00
_cell.angle_beta   90.00
_cell.angle_gamma   90.00
#
_symmetry.space_group_name_H-M   'P 1'
#
loop_
_entity.id
_entity.type
_entity.pdbx_description
1 polymer ?
#
loop_
_entity_poly.entity_id
_entity_poly.type
_entity_poly.pdbx_seq_one_letter_code
_entity_poly.pdbx_strand_id
1 'polypeptide(L)'
;MKKLRQFNKFDCEAFFKDKDVRVMAEEPWYDYEDGKRTKQLGTKYKCIIATDNTDYGGEDDQPDLNAGEQVDVKVPLPPKKFKKFSKITFINPTATVYGTFMSELSVKADDVEILTK
;
A
#
# COMPACT_ATOMS: atom_id res chain seq x y z
N MET A 1 7.84 -30.17 6.23
CA MET A 1 8.76 -29.03 6.03
C MET A 1 8.53 -27.97 7.12
N LYS A 2 9.52 -27.15 7.49
CA LYS A 2 9.44 -26.14 8.57
C LYS A 2 9.51 -24.72 7.98
N LYS A 3 8.86 -23.74 8.63
CA LYS A 3 8.87 -22.29 8.27
C LYS A 3 8.26 -21.92 6.90
N LEU A 4 7.35 -22.73 6.36
CA LEU A 4 6.76 -22.51 5.03
C LEU A 4 6.09 -21.14 4.83
N ARG A 5 5.48 -20.58 5.89
CA ARG A 5 4.86 -19.24 5.83
C ARG A 5 5.82 -18.13 5.39
N GLN A 6 7.13 -18.28 5.59
CA GLN A 6 8.14 -17.30 5.16
C GLN A 6 8.31 -17.21 3.64
N PHE A 7 7.82 -18.23 2.92
CA PHE A 7 7.88 -18.29 1.46
C PHE A 7 6.59 -17.77 0.81
N ASN A 8 5.52 -17.54 1.58
CA ASN A 8 4.32 -16.87 1.09
C ASN A 8 4.63 -15.39 0.89
N LYS A 9 4.31 -14.89 -0.31
CA LYS A 9 4.37 -13.46 -0.64
C LYS A 9 2.95 -12.98 -0.93
N PHE A 10 2.65 -11.76 -0.50
CA PHE A 10 1.42 -11.10 -0.89
C PHE A 10 1.51 -10.70 -2.36
N ASP A 11 0.47 -10.98 -3.13
CA ASP A 11 0.40 -10.63 -4.54
C ASP A 11 -0.15 -9.20 -4.68
N CYS A 12 0.75 -8.23 -4.67
CA CYS A 12 0.39 -6.82 -4.81
C CYS A 12 -0.22 -6.51 -6.18
N GLU A 13 0.26 -7.15 -7.24
CA GLU A 13 -0.22 -6.88 -8.61
C GLU A 13 -1.68 -7.31 -8.73
N ALA A 14 -2.00 -8.53 -8.31
CA ALA A 14 -3.37 -9.02 -8.29
C ALA A 14 -4.26 -8.21 -7.33
N PHE A 15 -3.74 -7.74 -6.20
CA PHE A 15 -4.53 -6.96 -5.25
C PHE A 15 -4.87 -5.55 -5.76
N PHE A 16 -3.92 -4.85 -6.40
CA PHE A 16 -4.11 -3.45 -6.78
C PHE A 16 -4.66 -3.24 -8.21
N LYS A 17 -4.58 -4.23 -9.11
CA LYS A 17 -4.93 -4.06 -10.54
C LYS A 17 -6.33 -3.49 -10.78
N ASP A 18 -7.32 -3.90 -9.99
CA ASP A 18 -8.73 -3.54 -10.16
C ASP A 18 -9.21 -2.50 -9.12
N LYS A 19 -8.27 -1.89 -8.39
CA LYS A 19 -8.55 -0.86 -7.38
C LYS A 19 -8.25 0.53 -7.90
N ASP A 20 -9.07 1.49 -7.47
CA ASP A 20 -8.79 2.91 -7.64
C ASP A 20 -8.21 3.47 -6.35
N VAL A 21 -6.87 3.55 -6.28
CA VAL A 21 -6.17 4.05 -5.10
C VAL A 21 -5.88 5.54 -5.25
N ARG A 22 -6.19 6.31 -4.21
CA ARG A 22 -6.08 7.77 -4.19
C ARG A 22 -5.11 8.23 -3.11
N VAL A 23 -4.21 9.14 -3.46
CA VAL A 23 -3.28 9.74 -2.49
C VAL A 23 -3.97 10.85 -1.69
N MET A 24 -3.80 10.81 -0.37
CA MET A 24 -4.43 11.72 0.58
C MET A 24 -3.44 12.68 1.23
N ALA A 25 -2.26 12.16 1.59
CA ALA A 25 -1.20 12.90 2.24
C ALA A 25 0.14 12.17 2.03
N GLU A 26 1.22 12.86 2.37
CA GLU A 26 2.57 12.30 2.42
C GLU A 26 3.25 12.71 3.73
N GLU A 27 4.12 11.85 4.24
CA GLU A 27 4.99 12.15 5.37
C GLU A 27 6.39 11.57 5.14
N PRO A 28 7.44 12.16 5.71
CA PRO A 28 8.78 11.59 5.61
C PRO A 28 8.83 10.18 6.24
N TRP A 29 9.38 9.22 5.51
CA TRP A 29 9.64 7.88 6.02
C TRP A 29 11.04 7.84 6.63
N TYR A 30 11.12 7.51 7.92
CA TYR A 30 12.38 7.37 8.65
C TYR A 30 12.68 5.91 8.99
N ASP A 31 13.97 5.64 9.15
CA ASP A 31 14.46 4.49 9.88
C ASP A 31 14.39 4.73 11.40
N TYR A 32 14.34 3.65 12.16
CA TYR A 32 14.24 3.69 13.62
C TYR A 32 15.24 2.72 14.25
N GLU A 33 16.09 3.26 15.12
CA GLU A 33 16.98 2.50 16.00
C GLU A 33 16.66 2.88 17.44
N ASP A 34 16.44 1.88 18.31
CA ASP A 34 16.06 2.07 19.72
C ASP A 34 14.89 3.05 19.93
N GLY A 35 13.90 3.00 19.03
CA GLY A 35 12.69 3.84 19.08
C GLY A 35 12.92 5.30 18.67
N LYS A 36 14.12 5.68 18.23
CA LYS A 36 14.44 7.04 17.77
C LYS A 36 14.61 7.07 16.25
N ARG A 37 14.12 8.15 15.63
CA ARG A 37 14.32 8.41 14.20
C ARG A 37 15.80 8.68 13.94
N THR A 38 16.38 7.99 12.98
CA THR A 38 17.80 8.15 12.62
C THR A 38 17.93 8.84 11.26
N LYS A 39 17.62 8.13 10.18
CA LYS A 39 17.80 8.60 8.81
C LYS A 39 16.46 8.64 8.08
N GLN A 40 16.23 9.69 7.29
CA GLN A 40 15.11 9.69 6.35
C GLN A 40 15.44 8.72 5.20
N LEU A 41 14.59 7.70 5.04
CA LEU A 41 14.69 6.68 3.99
C LEU A 41 13.94 7.08 2.72
N GLY A 42 12.91 7.91 2.84
CA GLY A 42 12.15 8.40 1.69
C GLY A 42 10.82 9.03 2.10
N THR A 43 9.76 8.63 1.40
CA THR A 43 8.40 9.17 1.55
C THR A 43 7.42 8.05 1.86
N LYS A 44 6.50 8.32 2.78
CA LYS A 44 5.35 7.47 3.05
C LYS A 44 4.11 8.19 2.52
N TYR A 45 3.48 7.63 1.50
CA TYR A 45 2.20 8.11 0.98
C TYR A 45 1.06 7.45 1.75
N LYS A 46 0.16 8.27 2.29
CA LYS A 46 -1.10 7.83 2.88
C LYS A 46 -2.15 7.81 1.78
N CYS A 47 -2.66 6.63 1.46
CA CYS A 47 -3.62 6.43 0.39
C CYS A 47 -4.93 5.88 0.94
N ILE A 48 -5.98 5.99 0.12
CA ILE A 48 -7.28 5.37 0.36
C ILE A 48 -7.69 4.59 -0.89
N ILE A 49 -8.27 3.42 -0.69
CA ILE A 49 -8.94 2.68 -1.77
C ILE A 49 -10.29 3.36 -1.97
N ALA A 50 -10.45 4.08 -3.08
CA ALA A 50 -11.70 4.76 -3.41
C ALA A 50 -12.75 3.79 -3.96
N THR A 51 -12.31 2.83 -4.77
CA THR A 51 -13.13 1.70 -5.21
C THR A 51 -12.28 0.44 -5.33
N ASP A 52 -12.89 -0.72 -5.11
CA ASP A 52 -12.35 -2.05 -5.24
C ASP A 52 -13.27 -2.90 -6.15
N ASN A 53 -12.85 -3.12 -7.39
CA ASN A 53 -13.58 -3.96 -8.35
C ASN A 53 -12.98 -5.38 -8.44
N THR A 54 -12.21 -5.80 -7.45
CA THR A 54 -11.58 -7.12 -7.46
C THR A 54 -12.64 -8.19 -7.26
N ASP A 55 -12.64 -9.19 -8.14
CA ASP A 55 -13.41 -10.41 -7.95
C ASP A 55 -12.67 -11.35 -7.00
N TYR A 56 -13.19 -11.50 -5.78
CA TYR A 56 -12.64 -12.38 -4.75
C TYR A 56 -13.22 -13.81 -4.82
N GLY A 57 -14.17 -14.07 -5.72
CA GLY A 57 -14.69 -15.41 -6.02
C GLY A 57 -15.67 -15.99 -5.00
N GLY A 58 -16.12 -15.23 -4.00
CA GLY A 58 -17.15 -15.63 -3.04
C GLY A 58 -18.57 -15.26 -3.50
N GLU A 59 -19.50 -16.20 -3.40
CA GLU A 59 -20.93 -15.97 -3.73
C GLU A 59 -21.58 -14.88 -2.85
N ASP A 60 -21.04 -14.62 -1.66
CA ASP A 60 -21.52 -13.63 -0.69
C ASP A 60 -20.60 -12.39 -0.57
N ASP A 61 -19.57 -12.26 -1.41
CA ASP A 61 -18.64 -11.14 -1.33
C ASP A 61 -19.38 -9.84 -1.65
N GLN A 62 -19.33 -8.88 -0.71
CA GLN A 62 -19.91 -7.57 -0.95
C GLN A 62 -19.17 -6.89 -2.11
N PRO A 63 -19.87 -6.15 -2.99
CA PRO A 63 -19.17 -5.27 -3.90
C PRO A 63 -18.34 -4.27 -3.10
N ASP A 64 -17.18 -3.87 -3.63
CA ASP A 64 -16.38 -2.78 -3.08
C ASP A 64 -15.77 -3.06 -1.68
N LEU A 65 -15.47 -4.34 -1.38
CA LEU A 65 -15.04 -4.84 -0.07
C LEU A 65 -13.97 -4.02 0.66
N ASN A 66 -12.98 -3.50 -0.05
CA ASN A 66 -11.89 -2.72 0.56
C ASN A 66 -12.04 -1.21 0.33
N ALA A 67 -13.16 -0.71 -0.18
CA ALA A 67 -13.35 0.73 -0.29
C ALA A 67 -13.37 1.42 1.08
N GLY A 68 -12.73 2.58 1.14
CA GLY A 68 -12.53 3.33 2.37
C GLY A 68 -11.30 2.89 3.18
N GLU A 69 -10.73 1.71 2.91
CA GLU A 69 -9.55 1.23 3.60
C GLU A 69 -8.32 2.09 3.26
N GLN A 70 -7.50 2.32 4.28
CA GLN A 70 -6.26 3.09 4.15
C GLN A 70 -5.10 2.17 3.81
N VAL A 71 -4.25 2.65 2.90
CA VAL A 71 -3.02 1.94 2.50
C VAL A 71 -1.84 2.90 2.59
N ASP A 72 -0.93 2.58 3.51
CA ASP A 72 0.32 3.30 3.69
C ASP A 72 1.41 2.69 2.81
N VAL A 73 1.96 3.48 1.88
CA VAL A 73 2.97 3.03 0.92
C VAL A 73 4.29 3.74 1.16
N LYS A 74 5.33 2.98 1.49
CA LYS A 74 6.69 3.46 1.71
C LYS A 74 7.51 3.40 0.42
N VAL A 75 8.09 4.51 0.04
CA VAL A 75 8.85 4.68 -1.20
C VAL A 75 10.22 5.28 -0.85
N PRO A 76 11.35 4.70 -1.28
CA PRO A 76 12.69 5.17 -0.95
C PRO A 76 13.12 6.38 -1.81
N LEU A 77 12.19 7.28 -2.13
CA LEU A 77 12.40 8.45 -2.97
C LEU A 77 11.79 9.71 -2.31
N PRO A 78 12.25 10.92 -2.69
CA PRO A 78 11.60 12.17 -2.30
C PRO A 78 10.12 12.24 -2.73
N PRO A 79 9.31 13.08 -2.06
CA PRO A 79 7.90 13.20 -2.39
C PRO A 79 7.69 13.78 -3.79
N LYS A 80 6.70 13.25 -4.52
CA LYS A 80 6.23 13.77 -5.80
C LYS A 80 5.05 14.70 -5.54
N LYS A 81 5.00 15.84 -6.26
CA LYS A 81 3.86 16.75 -6.15
C LYS A 81 2.58 16.06 -6.62
N PHE A 82 1.50 16.25 -5.87
CA PHE A 82 0.18 15.73 -6.22
C PHE A 82 -0.93 16.69 -5.81
N LYS A 83 -2.11 16.51 -6.41
CA LYS A 83 -3.37 17.08 -5.91
C LYS A 83 -4.03 16.04 -5.01
N LYS A 84 -4.57 16.46 -3.86
CA LYS A 84 -5.30 15.54 -2.97
C LYS A 84 -6.37 14.78 -3.77
N PHE A 85 -6.48 13.47 -3.55
CA PHE A 85 -7.32 12.53 -4.30
C PHE A 85 -6.88 12.23 -5.75
N SER A 86 -5.66 12.61 -6.15
CA SER A 86 -5.06 12.10 -7.39
C SER A 86 -4.97 10.58 -7.36
N LYS A 87 -5.17 9.94 -8.51
CA LYS A 87 -4.96 8.49 -8.65
C LYS A 87 -3.47 8.20 -8.56
N ILE A 88 -3.12 7.17 -7.80
CA ILE A 88 -1.74 6.74 -7.58
C ILE A 88 -1.60 5.25 -7.93
N THR A 89 -0.52 4.89 -8.62
CA THR A 89 -0.11 3.51 -8.90
C THR A 89 1.30 3.28 -8.37
N PHE A 90 1.63 2.01 -8.10
CA PHE A 90 2.85 1.62 -7.41
C PHE A 90 3.76 0.83 -8.35
N ILE A 91 5.04 1.19 -8.40
CA ILE A 91 6.04 0.53 -9.23
C ILE A 91 6.74 -0.55 -8.40
N ASN A 92 6.66 -1.81 -8.86
CA ASN A 92 7.23 -2.99 -8.21
C ASN A 92 6.82 -3.13 -6.72
N PRO A 93 5.51 -3.06 -6.39
CA PRO A 93 5.07 -3.09 -5.01
C PRO A 93 5.32 -4.45 -4.35
N THR A 94 5.79 -4.41 -3.11
CA THR A 94 5.85 -5.58 -2.22
C THR A 94 5.09 -5.28 -0.94
N ALA A 95 4.44 -6.28 -0.37
CA ALA A 95 3.71 -6.10 0.86
C ALA A 95 3.85 -7.28 1.81
N THR A 96 3.76 -6.96 3.09
CA THR A 96 3.72 -7.93 4.18
C THR A 96 2.41 -7.77 4.91
N VAL A 97 1.66 -8.87 5.01
CA VAL A 97 0.46 -8.96 5.85
C VAL A 97 0.88 -9.23 7.29
N TYR A 98 0.32 -8.48 8.22
CA TYR A 98 0.61 -8.58 9.65
C TYR A 98 -0.67 -8.34 10.48
N GLY A 99 -0.50 -8.23 11.80
CA GLY A 99 -1.60 -8.13 12.76
C GLY A 99 -2.12 -9.51 13.18
N THR A 100 -2.82 -9.56 14.32
CA THR A 100 -3.35 -10.82 14.89
C THR A 100 -4.33 -11.51 13.95
N PHE A 101 -5.09 -10.73 13.18
CA PHE A 101 -6.12 -11.21 12.26
C PHE A 101 -5.68 -11.20 10.79
N MET A 102 -4.40 -10.91 10.49
CA MET A 102 -3.89 -10.78 9.11
C MET A 102 -4.64 -9.74 8.27
N SER A 103 -5.16 -8.69 8.92
CA SER A 103 -5.94 -7.63 8.28
C SER A 103 -5.13 -6.36 8.04
N GLU A 104 -3.86 -6.33 8.46
CA GLU A 104 -3.01 -5.16 8.29
C GLU A 104 -1.97 -5.40 7.18
N LEU A 105 -1.74 -4.37 6.36
CA LEU A 105 -0.87 -4.46 5.20
C LEU A 105 0.22 -3.39 5.28
N SER A 106 1.49 -3.82 5.24
CA SER A 106 2.62 -2.89 5.08
C SER A 106 3.14 -2.95 3.66
N VAL A 107 2.99 -1.86 2.90
CA VAL A 107 3.36 -1.79 1.49
C VAL A 107 4.65 -0.99 1.30
N LYS A 108 5.52 -1.50 0.44
CA LYS A 108 6.69 -0.81 -0.10
C LYS A 108 6.63 -0.82 -1.61
N ALA A 109 7.12 0.24 -2.25
CA ALA A 109 7.26 0.32 -3.70
C ALA A 109 8.56 1.04 -4.06
N ASP A 110 9.11 0.75 -5.23
CA ASP A 110 10.34 1.41 -5.70
C ASP A 110 10.08 2.85 -6.10
N ASP A 111 8.91 3.11 -6.70
CA ASP A 111 8.43 4.43 -7.08
C ASP A 111 6.89 4.44 -7.15
N VAL A 112 6.30 5.61 -7.39
CA VAL A 112 4.87 5.81 -7.60
C VAL A 112 4.61 6.67 -8.82
N GLU A 113 3.55 6.38 -9.56
CA GLU A 113 3.04 7.28 -10.59
C GLU A 113 1.76 7.94 -10.10
N ILE A 114 1.70 9.26 -10.20
CA ILE A 114 0.55 10.04 -9.75
C ILE A 114 -0.06 10.74 -10.94
N LEU A 115 -1.30 10.39 -11.22
CA LEU A 115 -2.10 11.01 -12.27
C LEU A 115 -2.72 12.30 -11.71
N THR A 116 -2.09 13.43 -12.03
CA THR A 116 -2.68 14.76 -11.84
C THR A 116 -3.58 15.06 -13.02
N LYS A 117 -4.89 14.89 -12.86
CA LYS A 117 -5.90 15.53 -13.72
C LYS A 117 -6.29 16.88 -13.15
#